data_AF-A0A4U0ZKG6-F1
#
_entry.id   AF-A0A4U0ZKG6-F1
#
_cell.length_a   1.000
_cell.length_b   1.000
_cell.length_c   1.000
_cell.angle_alpha   90.00
_cell.angle_beta   90.00
_cell.angle_gamma   90.00
#
_symmetry.space_group_name_H-M   'P 1'
#
loop_
_entity.id
_entity.type
_entity.pdbx_description
1 polymer ?
#
loop_
_entity_poly.entity_id
_entity_poly.type
_entity_poly.pdbx_seq_one_letter_code
_entity_poly.pdbx_strand_id
1 'polypeptide(L)'
;NNNIDCVVIAPSKIPQQSGNRLKNDRRDCLSLARLHRAGELTAVYVPTPEDEALRDLVRARIDATRALRVAKQQLGAFLLRHDMV
;
A
#
# COMPACT_ATOMS: atom_id res chain seq x y z
N ASN A 1 15.94 16.39 3.37
CA ASN A 1 16.27 14.96 3.32
C ASN A 1 17.77 14.81 3.51
N ASN A 2 18.21 14.06 4.52
CA ASN A 2 19.61 14.06 5.01
C ASN A 2 20.62 13.34 4.09
N ASN A 3 20.29 13.05 2.83
CA ASN A 3 21.12 12.33 1.85
C ASN A 3 21.67 10.99 2.37
N ILE A 4 20.83 10.25 3.11
CA ILE A 4 21.14 8.92 3.64
C ILE A 4 20.36 7.91 2.81
N ASP A 5 21.05 6.89 2.32
CA ASP A 5 20.42 5.76 1.65
C ASP A 5 19.61 4.93 2.67
N CYS A 6 18.34 4.71 2.37
CA CYS A 6 17.37 4.13 3.30
C CYS A 6 16.62 2.99 2.62
N VAL A 7 16.58 1.83 3.27
CA VAL A 7 15.84 0.64 2.81
C VAL A 7 14.69 0.35 3.78
N VAL A 8 13.50 0.10 3.24
CA VAL A 8 12.30 -0.24 4.02
C VAL A 8 12.10 -1.75 4.05
N ILE A 9 11.94 -2.32 5.25
CA ILE A 9 11.80 -3.76 5.47
C ILE A 9 10.52 -4.04 6.24
N ALA A 10 9.79 -5.08 5.84
CA ALA A 10 8.59 -5.51 6.56
C ALA A 10 8.99 -6.21 7.87
N PRO A 11 8.41 -5.86 9.04
CA PRO A 11 8.75 -6.51 10.31
C PRO A 11 8.61 -8.04 10.29
N SER A 12 7.65 -8.56 9.52
CA SER A 12 7.42 -10.00 9.35
C SER A 12 8.51 -10.72 8.55
N LYS A 13 9.34 -9.99 7.80
CA LYS A 13 10.44 -10.54 7.00
C LYS A 13 11.79 -10.47 7.71
N ILE A 14 11.85 -9.89 8.91
CA ILE A 14 13.08 -9.79 9.69
C ILE A 14 13.30 -11.12 10.41
N PRO A 15 14.42 -11.82 10.19
CA PRO A 15 14.73 -13.04 10.94
C PRO A 15 14.76 -12.75 12.45
N GLN A 16 14.05 -13.58 13.22
CA GLN A 16 14.00 -13.46 14.67
C GLN A 16 14.34 -14.80 15.31
N GLN A 17 15.22 -14.78 16.30
CA GLN A 17 15.58 -15.97 17.07
C GLN A 17 14.45 -16.32 18.06
N SER A 18 14.06 -17.60 18.09
CA SER A 18 13.06 -18.08 19.06
C SER A 18 13.53 -17.83 20.50
N GLY A 19 12.61 -17.37 21.36
CA GLY A 19 12.92 -17.05 22.76
C GLY A 19 13.53 -15.67 23.00
N ASN A 20 13.96 -14.95 21.95
CA ASN A 20 14.47 -13.59 22.10
C ASN A 20 13.31 -12.57 22.16
N ARG A 21 12.65 -12.50 23.33
CA ARG A 21 11.45 -11.65 23.56
C ARG A 21 11.73 -10.31 24.26
N LEU A 22 12.98 -10.02 24.60
CA LEU A 22 13.33 -8.79 25.30
C LEU A 22 13.50 -7.66 24.29
N LYS A 23 12.48 -6.82 24.16
CA LYS A 23 12.56 -5.59 23.36
C LYS A 23 13.60 -4.65 23.97
N ASN A 24 14.63 -4.31 23.19
CA ASN A 24 15.67 -3.38 23.57
C ASN A 24 16.18 -2.70 22.31
N ASP A 25 15.81 -1.43 22.13
CA ASP A 25 16.07 -0.69 20.88
C ASP A 25 17.56 -0.68 20.50
N ARG A 26 18.49 -0.64 21.49
CA ARG A 26 19.92 -0.73 21.22
C ARG A 26 20.33 -2.08 20.63
N ARG A 27 19.77 -3.19 21.15
CA ARG A 27 20.02 -4.54 20.60
C ARG A 27 19.37 -4.70 19.24
N ASP A 28 18.16 -4.19 19.08
CA ASP A 28 17.39 -4.27 17.83
C ASP A 28 18.11 -3.52 16.71
N CYS A 29 18.58 -2.29 16.96
CA CYS A 29 19.40 -1.55 15.99
C CYS A 29 20.67 -2.29 15.59
N LEU A 30 21.41 -2.88 16.55
CA LEU A 30 22.62 -3.65 16.26
C LEU A 30 22.32 -4.92 15.46
N SER A 31 21.21 -5.61 15.75
CA SER A 31 20.75 -6.78 15.01
C SER A 31 20.41 -6.41 13.57
N LEU A 32 19.62 -5.35 13.37
CA LEU A 32 19.26 -4.86 12.04
C LEU A 32 20.48 -4.42 11.23
N ALA A 33 21.42 -3.72 11.85
CA ALA A 33 22.66 -3.33 11.17
C ALA A 33 23.50 -4.55 10.72
N ARG A 34 23.55 -5.62 11.54
CA ARG A 34 24.22 -6.87 11.17
C ARG A 34 23.51 -7.58 10.02
N LEU A 35 22.19 -7.74 10.11
CA LEU A 35 21.39 -8.37 9.05
C LEU A 35 21.47 -7.59 7.74
N HIS A 36 21.43 -6.26 7.79
CA HIS A 36 21.59 -5.38 6.63
C HIS A 36 22.96 -5.58 5.97
N ARG A 37 24.03 -5.54 6.78
CA ARG A 37 25.40 -5.79 6.29
C ARG A 37 25.56 -7.18 5.68
N ALA A 38 24.88 -8.19 6.22
CA ALA A 38 24.92 -9.57 5.72
C ALA A 38 24.07 -9.78 4.44
N GLY A 39 23.24 -8.81 4.04
CA GLY A 39 22.30 -8.97 2.93
C GLY A 39 21.11 -9.88 3.26
N GLU A 40 20.84 -10.11 4.54
CA GLU A 40 19.78 -11.03 5.02
C GLU A 40 18.41 -10.34 5.16
N LEU A 41 18.34 -9.03 4.90
CA LEU A 41 17.10 -8.27 4.94
C LEU A 41 16.46 -8.17 3.55
N THR A 42 15.22 -8.61 3.45
CA THR A 42 14.43 -8.50 2.22
C THR A 42 13.66 -7.19 2.21
N ALA A 43 14.06 -6.26 1.35
CA ALA A 43 13.37 -5.00 1.14
C ALA A 43 11.92 -5.20 0.69
N VAL A 44 11.06 -4.26 1.06
CA VAL A 44 9.70 -4.18 0.52
C VAL A 44 9.75 -3.52 -0.84
N TYR A 45 8.94 -4.01 -1.76
CA TYR A 45 8.75 -3.36 -3.05
C TYR A 45 8.09 -2.00 -2.87
N VAL A 46 8.76 -0.95 -3.32
CA VAL A 46 8.21 0.40 -3.40
C VAL A 46 7.71 0.60 -4.84
N PRO A 47 6.42 0.90 -5.06
CA PRO A 47 5.87 1.11 -6.39
C PRO A 47 6.62 2.22 -7.12
N THR A 48 6.89 2.01 -8.41
CA THR A 48 7.47 3.05 -9.26
C THR A 48 6.41 4.10 -9.62
N PRO A 49 6.80 5.29 -10.12
CA PRO A 49 5.85 6.26 -10.63
C PRO A 49 4.91 5.68 -11.71
N GLU A 50 5.41 4.77 -12.54
CA GLU A 50 4.62 4.09 -13.58
C GLU A 50 3.58 3.14 -12.98
N ASP A 51 3.92 2.42 -11.90
CA ASP A 51 2.97 1.57 -11.19
C ASP A 51 1.82 2.37 -10.57
N GLU A 52 2.15 3.52 -9.96
CA GLU A 52 1.12 4.39 -9.39
C GLU A 52 0.25 5.02 -10.49
N ALA A 53 0.84 5.43 -11.61
CA ALA A 53 0.08 5.92 -12.76
C ALA A 53 -0.92 4.89 -13.27
N LEU A 54 -0.51 3.61 -13.37
CA LEU A 54 -1.41 2.52 -13.75
C LEU A 54 -2.54 2.33 -12.71
N ARG A 55 -2.22 2.35 -11.41
CA ARG A 55 -3.23 2.22 -10.35
C ARG A 55 -4.23 3.35 -10.40
N ASP A 56 -3.77 4.58 -10.59
CA ASP A 56 -4.62 5.76 -10.64
C ASP A 56 -5.56 5.72 -11.85
N LEU A 57 -5.09 5.25 -13.00
CA LEU A 57 -5.95 4.98 -14.16
C LEU A 57 -7.05 3.96 -13.84
N VAL A 58 -6.70 2.84 -13.20
CA VAL A 58 -7.65 1.79 -12.83
C VAL A 58 -8.68 2.32 -11.82
N ARG A 59 -8.23 3.07 -10.81
CA ARG A 59 -9.12 3.71 -9.82
C ARG A 59 -10.08 4.69 -10.49
N ALA A 60 -9.57 5.56 -11.37
CA ALA A 60 -10.38 6.52 -12.11
C ALA A 60 -11.47 5.84 -12.95
N ARG A 61 -11.15 4.72 -13.62
CA ARG A 61 -12.13 3.92 -14.35
C ARG A 61 -13.23 3.36 -13.44
N ILE A 62 -12.85 2.83 -12.26
CA ILE A 62 -13.80 2.29 -11.28
C ILE A 62 -14.74 3.39 -10.80
N ASP A 63 -14.21 4.56 -10.47
CA ASP A 63 -15.00 5.71 -10.01
C ASP A 63 -15.94 6.22 -11.10
N ALA A 64 -15.47 6.35 -12.34
CA ALA A 64 -16.32 6.71 -13.47
C ALA A 64 -17.47 5.69 -13.69
N THR A 65 -17.17 4.40 -13.56
CA THR A 65 -18.18 3.34 -13.69
C THR A 65 -19.23 3.41 -12.56
N ARG A 66 -18.80 3.69 -11.33
CA ARG A 66 -19.71 3.91 -10.19
C ARG A 66 -20.56 5.15 -10.39
N ALA A 67 -19.97 6.25 -10.82
CA ALA A 67 -20.68 7.50 -11.11
C ALA A 67 -21.75 7.30 -12.18
N LEU A 68 -21.42 6.59 -13.28
CA LEU A 68 -22.38 6.24 -14.32
C LEU A 68 -23.56 5.42 -13.77
N ARG A 69 -23.28 4.41 -12.93
CA ARG A 69 -24.33 3.60 -12.30
C ARG A 69 -25.26 4.46 -11.45
N VAL A 70 -24.70 5.35 -10.63
CA VAL A 70 -25.48 6.27 -9.78
C VAL A 70 -26.34 7.20 -10.64
N ALA A 71 -25.77 7.80 -11.68
CA ALA A 71 -26.50 8.69 -12.58
C ALA A 71 -27.68 7.97 -13.27
N LYS A 72 -27.48 6.73 -13.72
CA LYS A 72 -28.58 5.91 -14.29
C LYS A 72 -29.67 5.62 -13.28
N GLN A 73 -29.32 5.30 -12.03
CA GLN A 73 -30.29 5.06 -10.96
C GLN A 73 -31.10 6.32 -10.63
N GLN A 74 -30.43 7.47 -10.55
CA GLN A 74 -31.07 8.76 -10.31
C GLN A 74 -32.03 9.13 -11.44
N LEU A 75 -31.61 8.94 -12.70
CA LEU A 75 -32.45 9.18 -13.87
C LEU A 75 -33.67 8.24 -13.87
N GLY A 76 -33.46 6.95 -13.62
CA GLY A 76 -34.56 5.97 -13.51
C GLY A 76 -35.57 6.37 -12.44
N ALA A 77 -35.10 6.73 -11.24
CA ALA A 77 -35.97 7.20 -10.16
C ALA A 77 -36.70 8.51 -10.51
N PHE A 78 -36.07 9.40 -11.27
CA PHE A 78 -36.71 10.61 -11.76
C PHE A 78 -37.84 10.28 -12.74
N LEU A 79 -37.60 9.44 -13.73
CA LEU A 79 -38.60 9.08 -14.74
C LEU A 79 -39.78 8.30 -14.12
N LEU A 80 -39.52 7.40 -13.18
CA LEU A 80 -40.56 6.69 -12.43
C LEU A 80 -41.47 7.64 -11.64
N ARG A 81 -40.95 8.76 -11.13
CA ARG A 81 -41.78 9.78 -10.44
C ARG A 81 -42.70 10.55 -11.39
N HIS A 82 -42.47 10.47 -12.70
CA HIS A 82 -43.26 11.14 -13.73
C HIS A 82 -44.06 10.15 -14.59
N ASP A 83 -44.16 8.88 -14.16
CA ASP A 83 -44.85 7.80 -14.89
C ASP A 83 -44.33 7.60 -16.34
N MET A 84 -43.06 7.92 -16.59
CA MET A 84 -42.45 7.91 -17.93
C MET A 84 -41.66 6.62 -18.26
N VAL A 85 -41.76 5.58 -17.44
CA VAL A 85 -41.14 4.25 -17.63
C VAL A 85 -42.01 3.18 -16.98
#